data_AF-A0A4Q7FZL9-F1
#
_entry.id   AF-A0A4Q7FZL9-F1
#
_cell.length_a   1.000
_cell.length_b   1.000
_cell.length_c   1.000
_cell.angle_alpha   90.00
_cell.angle_beta   90.00
_cell.angle_gamma   90.00
#
_symmetry.space_group_name_H-M   'P 1'
#
loop_
_entity.id
_entity.type
_entity.pdbx_description
1 polymer ?
#
loop_
_entity_poly.entity_id
_entity_poly.type
_entity_poly.pdbx_seq_one_letter_code
_entity_poly.pdbx_strand_id
1 'polypeptide(L)'
;MRRQTATGGLNPAGSGRVQRLDPLSLPLSFHAQDVRADGGMRQVELHHERVVLRRAVKGMRMAINVRVSDFIGVALRDLGDEQMLTLVHRDPSLAIPLGVSSDRDEIESAWRMWSDVLRLPQLSEQAPREPAARRRRRNVIHTRRPRFLVRRRRGRPLDAGNVHRGEREIIARD
;
A
#
# COMPACT_ATOMS: atom_id res chain seq x y z
N MET A 1 26.24 -7.20 -4.25
CA MET A 1 25.22 -6.29 -3.69
C MET A 1 23.89 -7.02 -3.58
N ARG A 2 23.54 -7.50 -2.39
CA ARG A 2 22.27 -8.18 -2.06
C ARG A 2 21.24 -7.11 -1.67
N ARG A 3 20.09 -7.07 -2.31
CA ARG A 3 18.92 -6.30 -1.83
C ARG A 3 18.01 -7.26 -1.07
N GLN A 4 18.08 -7.22 0.25
CA GLN A 4 17.07 -7.79 1.13
C GLN A 4 15.87 -6.84 1.15
N THR A 5 14.71 -7.30 0.69
CA THR A 5 13.44 -6.70 1.09
C THR A 5 13.07 -7.30 2.42
N ALA A 6 13.14 -6.50 3.48
CA ALA A 6 12.65 -6.88 4.79
C ALA A 6 11.13 -7.07 4.72
N THR A 7 10.68 -8.32 4.74
CA THR A 7 9.33 -8.71 5.14
C THR A 7 9.23 -8.37 6.63
N GLY A 8 8.74 -7.18 6.93
CA GLY A 8 8.49 -6.75 8.30
C GLY A 8 7.30 -7.50 8.87
N GLY A 9 7.55 -8.68 9.44
CA GLY A 9 6.66 -9.30 10.41
C GLY A 9 6.84 -8.58 11.74
N LEU A 10 5.78 -7.97 12.25
CA LEU A 10 5.62 -7.61 13.66
C LEU A 10 4.13 -7.75 13.98
N ASN A 11 3.74 -8.97 14.39
CA ASN A 11 2.53 -9.20 15.16
C ASN A 11 2.82 -8.74 16.60
N PRO A 12 2.10 -7.76 17.17
CA PRO A 12 2.02 -7.65 18.61
C PRO A 12 1.07 -8.73 19.11
N ALA A 13 1.58 -9.63 19.95
CA ALA A 13 0.79 -10.54 20.75
C ALA A 13 -0.11 -9.71 21.68
N GLY A 14 -1.38 -9.61 21.32
CA GLY A 14 -2.39 -8.90 22.10
C GLY A 14 -3.77 -9.36 21.67
N SER A 15 -4.28 -10.41 22.32
CA SER A 15 -5.67 -10.89 22.25
C SER A 15 -6.28 -10.96 20.83
N GLY A 16 -5.47 -11.39 19.86
CA GLY A 16 -5.73 -11.23 18.44
C GLY A 16 -6.26 -12.50 17.77
N ARG A 17 -7.45 -12.99 18.16
CA ARG A 17 -8.25 -13.66 17.13
C ARG A 17 -8.68 -12.56 16.17
N VAL A 18 -8.07 -12.49 14.99
CA VAL A 18 -8.52 -11.60 13.93
C VAL A 18 -10.03 -11.83 13.78
N GLN A 19 -10.81 -10.79 14.06
CA GLN A 19 -12.27 -10.85 14.12
C GLN A 19 -12.78 -11.41 12.80
N ARG A 20 -13.40 -12.60 12.84
CA ARG A 20 -14.01 -13.22 11.67
C ARG A 20 -15.17 -12.35 11.22
N LEU A 21 -15.07 -11.77 10.03
CA LEU A 21 -16.09 -10.90 9.48
C LEU A 21 -17.06 -11.73 8.64
N ASP A 22 -18.36 -11.60 8.94
CA ASP A 22 -19.42 -12.26 8.18
C ASP A 22 -19.87 -11.39 7.00
N PRO A 23 -19.67 -11.83 5.74
CA PRO A 23 -20.12 -11.10 4.55
C PRO A 23 -21.62 -10.80 4.51
N LEU A 24 -22.46 -11.62 5.15
CA LEU A 24 -23.91 -11.47 5.13
C LEU A 24 -24.42 -10.41 6.11
N SER A 25 -23.56 -9.95 7.02
CA SER A 25 -23.87 -8.95 8.04
C SER A 25 -23.48 -7.52 7.62
N LEU A 26 -23.31 -7.26 6.32
CA LEU A 26 -23.00 -5.92 5.83
C LEU A 26 -24.15 -4.93 6.13
N PRO A 27 -23.83 -3.67 6.51
CA PRO A 27 -22.49 -3.09 6.59
C PRO A 27 -21.71 -3.46 7.86
N LEU A 28 -20.39 -3.61 7.72
CA LEU A 28 -19.48 -3.91 8.83
C LEU A 28 -18.59 -2.71 9.16
N SER A 29 -18.31 -2.49 10.45
CA SER A 29 -17.34 -1.51 10.93
C SER A 29 -16.33 -2.17 11.87
N PHE A 30 -15.05 -2.03 11.57
CA PHE A 30 -13.97 -2.63 12.36
C PHE A 30 -12.66 -1.84 12.23
N HIS A 31 -11.69 -2.16 13.07
CA HIS A 31 -10.34 -1.59 12.99
C HIS A 31 -9.38 -2.55 12.29
N ALA A 32 -8.53 -2.01 11.43
CA ALA A 32 -7.50 -2.76 10.73
C ALA A 32 -6.14 -2.08 10.86
N GLN A 33 -5.06 -2.86 10.82
CA GLN A 33 -3.71 -2.32 10.81
C GLN A 33 -3.44 -1.54 9.53
N ASP A 34 -2.76 -0.40 9.66
CA ASP A 34 -2.33 0.45 8.56
C ASP A 34 -0.99 1.09 8.91
N VAL A 35 0.08 0.62 8.25
CA VAL A 35 1.46 1.11 8.46
C VAL A 35 1.64 2.61 8.18
N ARG A 36 0.69 3.23 7.46
CA ARG A 36 0.75 4.66 7.14
C ARG A 36 -0.02 5.51 8.14
N ALA A 37 -0.91 4.91 8.92
CA ALA A 37 -1.75 5.62 9.86
C ALA A 37 -0.97 5.97 11.13
N ASP A 38 -1.25 7.14 11.69
CA ASP A 38 -0.81 7.51 13.03
C ASP A 38 -1.41 6.51 14.03
N GLY A 39 -0.57 5.90 14.86
CA GLY A 39 -0.99 4.81 15.76
C GLY A 39 -1.17 3.45 15.07
N GLY A 40 -0.85 3.32 13.77
CA GLY A 40 -0.81 2.04 13.08
C GLY A 40 -2.17 1.40 12.80
N MET A 41 -3.27 2.11 13.02
CA MET A 41 -4.64 1.60 12.83
C MET A 41 -5.49 2.55 12.00
N ARG A 42 -6.44 1.97 11.26
CA ARG A 42 -7.52 2.68 10.57
C ARG A 42 -8.86 2.06 10.91
N GLN A 43 -9.91 2.86 10.89
CA GLN A 43 -11.29 2.36 10.94
C GLN A 43 -11.75 2.09 9.51
N VAL A 44 -12.38 0.94 9.30
CA VAL A 44 -12.93 0.49 8.02
C VAL A 44 -14.44 0.34 8.18
N GLU A 45 -15.21 0.96 7.29
CA GLU A 45 -16.64 0.68 7.09
C GLU A 45 -16.81 0.05 5.71
N LEU A 46 -17.22 -1.22 5.70
CA LEU A 46 -17.44 -1.99 4.49
C LEU A 46 -18.94 -2.10 4.22
N HIS A 47 -19.36 -1.62 3.05
CA HIS A 47 -20.71 -1.79 2.51
C HIS A 47 -20.65 -2.68 1.26
N HIS A 48 -21.81 -3.07 0.72
CA HIS A 48 -21.90 -3.83 -0.52
C HIS A 48 -21.27 -3.13 -1.74
N GLU A 49 -21.39 -1.80 -1.83
CA GLU A 49 -20.95 -1.04 -3.01
C GLU A 49 -19.75 -0.13 -2.76
N ARG A 50 -19.42 0.14 -1.50
CA ARG A 50 -18.37 1.09 -1.12
C ARG A 50 -17.66 0.71 0.17
N VAL A 51 -16.43 1.20 0.30
CA VAL A 51 -15.63 1.13 1.52
C VAL A 51 -15.25 2.53 1.95
N VAL A 52 -15.44 2.85 3.22
CA VAL A 52 -14.94 4.08 3.84
C VAL A 52 -13.80 3.74 4.80
N LEU A 53 -12.66 4.38 4.60
CA LEU A 53 -11.48 4.23 5.44
C LEU A 53 -11.24 5.55 6.18
N ARG A 54 -11.18 5.52 7.51
CA ARG A 54 -10.81 6.70 8.32
C ARG A 54 -9.47 6.45 9.02
N ARG A 55 -8.53 7.36 8.82
CA ARG A 55 -7.19 7.34 9.44
C ARG A 55 -6.65 8.74 9.67
N ALA A 56 -5.64 8.88 10.52
CA ALA A 56 -4.80 10.07 10.59
C ALA A 56 -3.42 9.76 10.01
N VAL A 57 -2.78 10.72 9.32
CA VAL A 57 -1.40 10.58 8.84
C VAL A 57 -0.67 11.89 9.10
N LYS A 58 0.39 11.86 9.92
CA LYS A 58 1.13 13.05 10.35
C LYS A 58 0.22 14.13 10.95
N GLY A 59 -0.74 13.72 11.78
CA GLY A 59 -1.73 14.60 12.42
C GLY A 59 -2.92 14.98 11.54
N MET A 60 -2.88 14.68 10.24
CA MET A 60 -3.99 14.99 9.32
C MET A 60 -5.01 13.85 9.30
N ARG A 61 -6.20 14.10 9.86
CA ARG A 61 -7.35 13.18 9.80
C ARG A 61 -7.96 13.21 8.39
N MET A 62 -8.22 12.04 7.83
CA MET A 62 -8.81 11.90 6.51
C MET A 62 -9.80 10.73 6.45
N ALA A 63 -10.77 10.85 5.56
CA ALA A 63 -11.69 9.79 5.17
C ALA A 63 -11.55 9.53 3.66
N ILE A 64 -11.37 8.27 3.28
CA ILE A 64 -11.19 7.83 1.89
C ILE A 64 -12.38 6.95 1.54
N ASN A 65 -13.10 7.29 0.46
CA ASN A 65 -14.25 6.54 -0.01
C ASN A 65 -13.88 5.87 -1.34
N VAL A 66 -13.96 4.54 -1.39
CA VAL A 66 -13.56 3.70 -2.53
C VAL A 66 -14.73 2.83 -2.92
N ARG A 67 -15.04 2.69 -4.20
CA ARG A 67 -16.07 1.74 -4.63
C ARG A 67 -15.55 0.32 -4.50
N VAL A 68 -16.43 -0.62 -4.17
CA VAL A 68 -16.10 -2.05 -4.16
C VAL A 68 -15.62 -2.50 -5.56
N SER A 69 -16.19 -1.96 -6.63
CA SER A 69 -15.76 -2.25 -8.01
C SER A 69 -14.36 -1.75 -8.38
N ASP A 70 -13.73 -0.88 -7.58
CA ASP A 70 -12.35 -0.44 -7.80
C ASP A 70 -11.32 -1.44 -7.23
N PHE A 71 -11.76 -2.42 -6.44
CA PHE A 71 -10.93 -3.51 -5.97
C PHE A 71 -10.68 -4.53 -7.07
N ILE A 72 -9.50 -5.15 -7.03
CA ILE A 72 -9.08 -6.15 -8.02
C ILE A 72 -9.87 -7.45 -7.81
N GLY A 73 -10.18 -7.77 -6.56
CA GLY A 73 -10.89 -9.00 -6.18
C GLY A 73 -10.61 -9.40 -4.74
N VAL A 74 -11.06 -10.59 -4.36
CA VAL A 74 -10.81 -11.18 -3.04
C VAL A 74 -9.73 -12.25 -3.19
N ALA A 75 -8.69 -12.21 -2.36
CA ALA A 75 -7.56 -13.13 -2.43
C ALA A 75 -7.31 -13.85 -1.12
N LEU A 76 -6.83 -15.10 -1.23
CA LEU A 76 -6.19 -15.82 -0.14
C LEU A 76 -4.67 -15.59 -0.20
N ARG A 77 -4.08 -15.38 0.97
CA ARG A 77 -2.63 -15.31 1.17
C ARG A 77 -2.25 -16.36 2.21
N ASP A 78 -1.17 -17.08 1.94
CA ASP A 78 -0.60 -18.01 2.90
C ASP A 78 0.25 -17.25 3.94
N LEU A 79 0.04 -17.53 5.23
CA LEU A 79 0.83 -17.02 6.36
C LEU A 79 1.62 -18.13 7.07
N GLY A 80 1.71 -19.33 6.50
CA GLY A 80 2.35 -20.51 7.08
C GLY A 80 1.31 -21.50 7.60
N ASP A 81 0.99 -21.42 8.89
CA ASP A 81 0.01 -22.32 9.52
C ASP A 81 -1.44 -21.83 9.37
N GLU A 82 -1.62 -20.59 8.91
CA GLU A 82 -2.92 -19.94 8.70
C GLU A 82 -2.99 -19.31 7.33
N GLN A 83 -4.19 -19.16 6.81
CA GLN A 83 -4.46 -18.41 5.59
C GLN A 83 -5.19 -17.11 5.93
N MET A 84 -4.91 -16.06 5.16
CA MET A 84 -5.48 -14.74 5.33
C MET A 84 -6.30 -14.35 4.11
N LEU A 85 -7.58 -14.01 4.35
CA LEU A 85 -8.48 -13.51 3.34
C LEU A 85 -8.40 -11.99 3.27
N THR A 86 -8.16 -11.45 2.08
CA THR A 86 -7.95 -10.02 1.86
C THR A 86 -8.75 -9.52 0.66
N LEU A 87 -9.43 -8.39 0.82
CA LEU A 87 -9.99 -7.62 -0.28
C LEU A 87 -8.87 -6.77 -0.92
N VAL A 88 -8.47 -7.12 -2.13
CA VAL A 88 -7.25 -6.62 -2.77
C VAL A 88 -7.53 -5.37 -3.58
N HIS A 89 -6.81 -4.29 -3.27
CA HIS A 89 -6.80 -3.06 -4.07
C HIS A 89 -5.44 -2.88 -4.75
N ARG A 90 -5.41 -2.13 -5.86
CA ARG A 90 -4.16 -1.82 -6.58
C ARG A 90 -3.16 -1.02 -5.73
N ASP A 91 -3.66 -0.17 -4.86
CA ASP A 91 -2.89 0.50 -3.81
C ASP A 91 -2.90 -0.40 -2.55
N PRO A 92 -1.73 -0.93 -2.12
CA PRO A 92 -1.63 -1.78 -0.92
C PRO A 92 -2.14 -1.11 0.36
N SER A 93 -2.08 0.22 0.44
CA SER A 93 -2.58 0.96 1.60
C SER A 93 -4.11 1.04 1.68
N LEU A 94 -4.81 0.51 0.68
CA LEU A 94 -6.27 0.39 0.63
C LEU A 94 -6.74 -1.08 0.64
N ALA A 95 -5.84 -2.06 0.59
CA ALA A 95 -6.20 -3.48 0.73
C ALA A 95 -6.75 -3.74 2.13
N ILE A 96 -7.82 -4.51 2.27
CA ILE A 96 -8.55 -4.70 3.53
C ILE A 96 -8.49 -6.16 3.99
N PRO A 97 -8.00 -6.44 5.21
CA PRO A 97 -8.08 -7.78 5.78
C PRO A 97 -9.54 -8.12 6.11
N LEU A 98 -10.01 -9.28 5.65
CA LEU A 98 -11.37 -9.77 5.91
C LEU A 98 -11.41 -10.84 7.00
N GLY A 99 -10.33 -11.59 7.17
CA GLY A 99 -10.22 -12.62 8.19
C GLY A 99 -8.97 -13.47 8.06
N VAL A 100 -8.69 -14.27 9.09
CA VAL A 100 -7.62 -15.27 9.13
C VAL A 100 -8.22 -16.57 9.67
N SER A 101 -7.85 -17.70 9.08
CA SER A 101 -8.22 -19.03 9.60
C SER A 101 -7.14 -20.06 9.28
N SER A 102 -6.93 -21.00 10.19
CA SER A 102 -6.15 -22.23 9.95
C SER A 102 -6.98 -23.33 9.29
N ASP A 103 -8.31 -23.24 9.33
CA ASP A 103 -9.20 -24.18 8.67
C ASP A 103 -9.37 -23.79 7.19
N ARG A 104 -8.91 -24.68 6.32
CA ARG A 104 -8.93 -24.50 4.86
C ARG A 104 -10.34 -24.50 4.29
N ASP A 105 -11.21 -25.38 4.75
CA ASP A 105 -12.57 -25.49 4.21
C ASP A 105 -13.39 -24.26 4.63
N GLU A 106 -13.17 -23.79 5.86
CA GLU A 106 -13.77 -22.56 6.36
C GLU A 106 -13.35 -21.35 5.52
N ILE A 107 -12.04 -21.18 5.28
CA ILE A 107 -11.54 -20.00 4.58
C ILE A 107 -11.83 -20.02 3.08
N GLU A 108 -11.84 -21.19 2.44
CA GLU A 108 -12.29 -21.34 1.05
C GLU A 108 -13.79 -21.02 0.92
N SER A 109 -14.61 -21.41 1.89
CA SER A 109 -16.03 -21.05 1.94
C SER A 109 -16.23 -19.54 2.12
N ALA A 110 -15.51 -18.93 3.07
CA ALA A 110 -15.53 -17.49 3.28
C ALA A 110 -15.08 -16.72 2.03
N TRP A 111 -14.05 -17.22 1.34
CA TRP A 111 -13.55 -16.62 0.11
C TRP A 111 -14.62 -16.57 -1.00
N ARG A 112 -15.35 -17.68 -1.19
CA ARG A 112 -16.48 -17.74 -2.13
C ARG A 112 -17.59 -16.78 -1.75
N MET A 113 -18.02 -16.80 -0.49
CA MET A 113 -19.08 -15.89 -0.02
C MET A 113 -18.74 -14.41 -0.18
N TRP A 114 -17.51 -14.01 0.19
CA TRP A 114 -17.06 -12.62 0.01
C TRP A 114 -17.01 -12.21 -1.47
N SER A 115 -16.55 -13.11 -2.34
CA SER A 115 -16.53 -12.90 -3.79
C SER A 115 -17.94 -12.69 -4.36
N ASP A 116 -18.90 -13.53 -3.95
CA ASP A 116 -20.29 -13.46 -4.41
C ASP A 116 -21.00 -12.20 -3.90
N VAL A 117 -20.91 -11.92 -2.59
CA VAL A 117 -21.58 -10.77 -1.95
C VAL A 117 -21.08 -9.44 -2.49
N LEU A 118 -19.78 -9.32 -2.75
CA LEU A 118 -19.17 -8.11 -3.30
C LEU A 118 -19.15 -8.07 -4.82
N ARG A 119 -19.56 -9.17 -5.50
CA ARG A 119 -19.52 -9.34 -6.96
C ARG A 119 -18.13 -9.09 -7.55
N LEU A 120 -17.12 -9.64 -6.89
CA LEU A 120 -15.72 -9.49 -7.23
C LEU A 120 -15.07 -10.85 -7.52
N PRO A 121 -14.07 -10.94 -8.41
CA PRO A 121 -13.45 -12.22 -8.72
C PRO A 121 -12.63 -12.77 -7.55
N GLN A 122 -12.58 -14.11 -7.47
CA GLN A 122 -11.63 -14.83 -6.63
C GLN A 122 -10.25 -14.79 -7.27
N LEU A 123 -9.25 -14.45 -6.47
CA LEU A 123 -7.86 -14.31 -6.87
C LEU A 123 -7.00 -15.34 -6.13
N SER A 124 -6.47 -16.34 -6.84
CA SER A 124 -5.41 -17.19 -6.30
C SER A 124 -4.15 -16.34 -6.13
N GLU A 125 -3.38 -16.63 -5.09
CA GLU A 125 -2.16 -15.91 -4.69
C GLU A 125 -1.39 -15.41 -5.93
N GLN A 126 -1.46 -14.10 -6.14
CA GLN A 126 -0.91 -13.50 -7.35
C GLN A 126 0.58 -13.80 -7.43
N ALA A 127 0.97 -14.60 -8.43
CA ALA A 127 2.28 -14.48 -9.02
C ALA A 127 2.57 -12.98 -9.21
N PRO A 128 3.76 -12.49 -8.82
CA PRO A 128 4.07 -11.06 -8.76
C PRO A 128 3.68 -10.41 -10.08
N ARG A 129 2.60 -9.63 -10.06
CA ARG A 129 2.05 -9.03 -11.27
C ARG A 129 3.12 -8.10 -11.80
N GLU A 130 3.62 -8.39 -13.01
CA GLU A 130 4.59 -7.50 -13.63
C GLU A 130 4.00 -6.08 -13.64
N PRO A 131 4.77 -5.06 -13.20
CA PRO A 131 4.29 -3.71 -13.17
C PRO A 131 3.79 -3.36 -14.56
N ALA A 132 2.50 -3.05 -14.68
CA ALA A 132 1.86 -2.74 -15.95
C ALA A 132 2.76 -1.77 -16.72
N ALA A 133 3.16 -2.16 -17.94
CA ALA A 133 4.15 -1.45 -18.72
C ALA A 133 3.85 0.04 -18.67
N ARG A 134 4.76 0.82 -18.08
CA ARG A 134 4.58 2.27 -17.92
C ARG A 134 4.29 2.81 -19.31
N ARG A 135 3.03 3.18 -19.57
CA ARG A 135 2.64 3.81 -20.83
C ARG A 135 3.59 4.98 -20.99
N ARG A 136 4.56 4.88 -21.90
CA ARG A 136 5.46 5.99 -22.23
C ARG A 136 4.51 7.14 -22.55
N ARG A 137 4.45 8.14 -21.67
CA ARG A 137 3.69 9.34 -21.94
C ARG A 137 4.22 9.82 -23.28
N ARG A 138 3.40 9.74 -24.34
CA ARG A 138 3.70 10.41 -25.60
C ARG A 138 3.67 11.88 -25.22
N ASN A 139 4.85 12.44 -24.93
CA ASN A 139 5.00 13.86 -24.73
C ASN A 139 4.61 14.48 -26.06
N VAL A 140 3.38 14.96 -26.19
CA VAL A 140 2.89 15.69 -27.37
C VAL A 140 3.76 16.93 -27.64
N ILE A 141 4.50 17.38 -26.61
CA ILE A 141 5.46 18.47 -26.69
C ILE A 141 6.76 18.04 -27.42
N HIS A 142 7.07 16.75 -27.53
CA HIS A 142 8.28 16.26 -28.22
C HIS A 142 8.26 16.53 -29.73
N THR A 143 7.08 16.61 -30.35
CA THR A 143 6.94 16.99 -31.78
C THR A 143 6.93 18.51 -31.98
N ARG A 144 6.82 19.31 -30.90
CA ARG A 144 6.86 20.77 -31.02
C ARG A 144 8.31 21.21 -31.21
N ARG A 145 8.54 22.12 -32.17
CA ARG A 145 9.84 22.76 -32.37
C ARG A 145 10.19 23.59 -31.12
N PRO A 146 11.28 23.31 -30.40
CA PRO A 146 11.68 24.11 -29.24
C PRO A 146 11.96 25.55 -29.68
N ARG A 147 11.22 26.53 -29.14
CA ARG A 147 11.46 27.96 -29.43
C ARG A 147 12.71 28.49 -28.74
N PHE A 148 13.11 27.83 -27.66
CA PHE A 148 14.35 28.10 -26.94
C PHE A 148 15.07 26.76 -26.78
N LEU A 149 16.17 26.57 -27.50
CA LEU A 149 17.15 25.58 -27.09
C LEU A 149 17.74 26.10 -25.79
N VAL A 150 17.21 25.65 -24.65
CA VAL A 150 17.88 25.82 -23.36
C VAL A 150 19.14 24.98 -23.45
N ARG A 151 20.18 25.51 -24.11
CA ARG A 151 21.54 25.03 -23.90
C ARG A 151 21.74 25.21 -22.41
N ARG A 152 21.79 24.11 -21.67
CA ARG A 152 22.34 24.11 -20.33
C ARG A 152 23.73 24.72 -20.45
N ARG A 153 23.85 26.01 -20.13
CA ARG A 153 25.15 26.64 -19.94
C ARG A 153 25.75 25.88 -18.77
N ARG A 154 26.88 25.20 -18.96
CA ARG A 154 27.62 24.63 -17.83
C ARG A 154 27.83 25.79 -16.85
N GLY A 155 27.35 25.64 -15.62
CA GLY A 155 27.66 26.62 -14.58
C GLY A 155 29.17 26.80 -14.52
N ARG A 156 29.66 28.03 -14.35
CA ARG A 156 31.05 28.20 -13.93
C ARG A 156 31.19 27.51 -12.57
N PRO A 157 32.26 26.75 -12.32
CA PRO A 157 32.57 26.37 -10.96
C PRO A 157 32.71 27.67 -10.15
N LEU A 158 31.80 27.87 -9.20
CA LEU A 158 32.04 28.76 -8.08
C LEU A 158 33.13 28.04 -7.29
N ASP A 159 34.33 28.61 -7.25
CA ASP A 159 35.54 28.00 -6.69
C ASP A 159 36.11 26.78 -7.43
N ALA A 160 36.74 27.06 -8.58
CA ALA A 160 37.89 26.25 -8.97
C ALA A 160 39.09 26.62 -8.06
N GLY A 161 39.11 26.08 -6.84
CA GLY A 161 40.38 25.86 -6.13
C GLY A 161 40.75 26.76 -4.94
N ASN A 162 39.81 27.24 -4.13
CA ASN A 162 40.18 27.67 -2.77
C ASN A 162 40.36 26.45 -1.86
N VAL A 163 41.51 25.79 -1.98
CA VAL A 163 41.97 24.80 -1.00
C VAL A 163 42.63 25.58 0.13
N HIS A 164 41.87 25.81 1.21
CA HIS A 164 42.36 26.43 2.42
C HIS A 164 43.35 25.48 3.13
N ARG A 165 44.65 25.57 2.81
CA ARG A 165 45.69 24.82 3.52
C ARG A 165 46.10 25.58 4.78
N GLY A 166 46.00 24.91 5.93
CA GLY A 166 46.50 25.44 7.22
C GLY A 166 45.43 26.02 8.14
N GLU A 167 44.15 25.97 7.77
CA GLU A 167 43.06 26.34 8.68
C GLU A 167 42.80 25.20 9.68
N ARG A 168 42.56 25.53 10.95
CA ARG A 168 42.19 24.56 11.99
C ARG A 168 40.71 24.25 11.87
N GLU A 169 40.40 22.97 11.66
CA GLU A 169 39.04 22.44 11.64
C GLU A 169 38.35 22.71 13.01
N ILE A 170 37.23 23.44 12.99
CA ILE A 170 36.42 23.65 14.19
C ILE A 170 35.44 22.48 14.28
N ILE A 171 35.80 21.45 15.03
CA ILE A 171 34.91 20.33 15.35
C ILE A 171 34.13 20.71 16.60
N ALA A 172 32.81 20.83 16.51
CA ALA A 172 31.96 20.86 17.70
C ALA A 172 31.98 19.47 18.34
N ARG A 173 32.56 19.37 19.54
CA ARG A 173 32.38 18.20 20.41
C ARG A 173 31.28 18.55 21.38
N ASP A 174 30.14 17.88 21.23
CA ASP A 174 29.32 17.24 22.28
C ASP A 174 28.13 16.52 21.64
#